data_AF-A0A8H3H7X5-F1
#
_entry.id   AF-A0A8H3H7X5-F1
#
_cell.length_a   1.000
_cell.length_b   1.000
_cell.length_c   1.000
_cell.angle_alpha   90.00
_cell.angle_beta   90.00
_cell.angle_gamma   90.00
#
_symmetry.space_group_name_H-M   'P 1'
#
loop_
_entity.id
_entity.type
_entity.pdbx_description
1 polymer ?
#
loop_
_entity_poly.entity_id
_entity_poly.type
_entity_poly.pdbx_seq_one_letter_code
_entity_poly.pdbx_strand_id
1 'polypeptide(L)'
;PWYNQPTQPELLSALRIGKSRIDSKLTTKLFGPFKFANLPESSRRINIMSKYDYLHKYSCIYTWAPPTSLAIAGQAQEAIYAIQNKQDVSTSLLESVISLTAHFKSLMEMLNNPALIQDCIFHLYQRRKEGIQVFDDEWGYLYFRILILAINASMISKYHYPALWNTLTSMDGKQDVDGPLSDALNIFLAERMNDPHPDQIIGWNSQGPRTTIVSKANALLLLDLLFQDRKGLLRAWSETRSPTLTGVLFVLWRCVHITGWVWYSMLWVVESSLVLAPLSVGSH
;
A
#
# COMPACT_ATOMS: atom_id res chain seq x y z
N PRO A 1 -2.00 -1.77 -40.15
CA PRO A 1 -3.47 -1.97 -40.12
C PRO A 1 -3.89 -2.62 -38.79
N TRP A 2 -4.38 -1.77 -37.89
CA TRP A 2 -5.25 -2.03 -36.73
C TRP A 2 -5.05 -3.37 -35.98
N TYR A 3 -4.32 -3.32 -34.87
CA TYR A 3 -4.53 -4.25 -33.77
C TYR A 3 -4.98 -3.46 -32.55
N ASN A 4 -6.20 -3.78 -32.11
CA ASN A 4 -6.91 -3.12 -31.02
C ASN A 4 -6.08 -3.15 -29.74
N GLN A 5 -5.69 -1.97 -29.26
CA GLN A 5 -5.30 -1.79 -27.87
C GLN A 5 -6.51 -2.14 -26.99
N PRO A 6 -6.32 -2.84 -25.84
CA PRO A 6 -7.41 -3.02 -24.89
C PRO A 6 -7.86 -1.63 -24.45
N THR A 7 -9.14 -1.34 -24.64
CA THR A 7 -9.71 -0.06 -24.26
C THR A 7 -9.62 0.12 -22.74
N GLN A 8 -9.26 1.33 -22.32
CA GLN A 8 -9.22 1.85 -20.95
C GLN A 8 -10.36 1.45 -19.96
N PRO A 9 -11.59 1.04 -20.36
CA PRO A 9 -12.63 0.66 -19.41
C PRO A 9 -12.34 -0.58 -18.55
N GLU A 10 -11.47 -1.49 -18.97
CA GLU A 10 -11.22 -2.75 -18.24
C GLU A 10 -10.43 -2.54 -16.93
N LEU A 11 -9.46 -1.62 -16.93
CA LEU A 11 -8.72 -1.22 -15.72
C LEU A 11 -9.59 -0.42 -14.74
N LEU A 12 -10.54 0.36 -15.26
CA LEU A 12 -11.54 1.06 -14.46
C LEU A 12 -12.51 0.08 -13.78
N SER A 13 -12.78 -1.09 -14.37
CA SER A 13 -13.59 -2.13 -13.74
C SER A 13 -12.87 -2.79 -12.55
N ALA A 14 -11.57 -3.04 -12.66
CA ALA A 14 -10.77 -3.60 -11.56
C ALA A 14 -10.61 -2.63 -10.37
N LEU A 15 -10.55 -1.31 -10.64
CA LEU A 15 -10.48 -0.27 -9.60
C LEU A 15 -11.85 0.10 -9.00
N ARG A 16 -12.96 -0.13 -9.72
CA ARG A 16 -14.32 0.22 -9.27
C ARG A 16 -15.01 -0.91 -8.47
N ILE A 17 -14.48 -2.13 -8.47
CA ILE A 17 -14.99 -3.28 -7.69
C ILE A 17 -14.60 -3.22 -6.19
N GLY A 18 -13.88 -2.18 -5.75
CA GLY A 18 -13.46 -2.04 -4.36
C GLY A 18 -14.41 -1.25 -3.46
N LYS A 19 -15.71 -1.58 -3.33
CA LYS A 19 -16.44 -1.33 -2.04
C LYS A 19 -17.89 -1.79 -1.86
N SER A 20 -18.68 -2.19 -2.87
CA SER A 20 -20.07 -2.61 -2.61
C SER A 20 -20.25 -4.12 -2.81
N ARG A 21 -20.43 -4.84 -1.70
CA ARG A 21 -20.67 -6.30 -1.64
C ARG A 21 -19.53 -7.15 -2.20
N ILE A 22 -18.55 -7.43 -1.34
CA ILE A 22 -17.99 -8.78 -1.30
C ILE A 22 -19.06 -9.65 -0.62
N ASP A 23 -20.14 -9.91 -1.36
CA ASP A 23 -21.03 -11.04 -1.08
C ASP A 23 -20.18 -12.29 -1.28
N SER A 24 -20.33 -13.25 -0.38
CA SER A 24 -19.68 -14.56 -0.28
C SER A 24 -19.68 -15.43 -1.55
N LYS A 25 -20.22 -14.94 -2.67
CA LYS A 25 -20.32 -15.60 -3.97
C LYS A 25 -19.14 -15.32 -4.91
N LEU A 26 -18.38 -14.23 -4.73
CA LEU A 26 -17.20 -13.96 -5.58
C LEU A 26 -15.97 -14.76 -5.13
N THR A 27 -15.83 -14.97 -3.81
CA THR A 27 -14.82 -15.87 -3.25
C THR A 27 -14.99 -17.30 -3.76
N THR A 28 -16.22 -17.83 -3.82
CA THR A 28 -16.46 -19.21 -4.30
C THR A 28 -16.31 -19.39 -5.82
N LYS A 29 -16.42 -18.31 -6.61
CA LYS A 29 -16.31 -18.37 -8.08
C LYS A 29 -14.89 -18.19 -8.62
N LEU A 30 -14.02 -17.47 -7.91
CA LEU A 30 -12.59 -17.33 -8.26
C LEU A 30 -11.69 -18.30 -7.49
N PHE A 31 -12.13 -18.74 -6.31
CA PHE A 31 -11.42 -19.70 -5.47
C PHE A 31 -12.45 -20.75 -5.02
N GLY A 32 -12.46 -21.93 -5.65
CA GLY A 32 -13.38 -23.01 -5.28
C GLY A 32 -13.38 -23.29 -3.76
N PRO A 33 -14.42 -23.96 -3.22
CA PRO A 33 -14.57 -24.13 -1.78
C PRO A 33 -13.35 -24.86 -1.18
N PHE A 34 -12.53 -24.14 -0.43
CA PHE A 34 -11.45 -24.72 0.38
C PHE A 34 -12.09 -25.56 1.49
N LYS A 35 -12.24 -26.86 1.25
CA LYS A 35 -12.49 -27.83 2.32
C LYS A 35 -11.18 -28.05 3.06
N PHE A 36 -11.11 -27.58 4.31
CA PHE A 36 -10.13 -28.10 5.26
C PHE A 36 -10.43 -29.59 5.46
N ALA A 37 -9.56 -30.45 4.93
CA ALA A 37 -9.55 -31.86 5.29
C ALA A 37 -9.12 -31.96 6.75
N ASN A 38 -10.00 -32.48 7.60
CA ASN A 38 -9.65 -32.88 8.96
C ASN A 38 -8.58 -33.97 8.88
N LEU A 39 -7.33 -33.62 9.22
CA LEU A 39 -6.24 -34.57 9.46
C LEU A 39 -6.04 -34.71 10.97
N PRO A 40 -5.75 -35.93 11.46
CA PRO A 40 -5.90 -36.29 12.85
C PRO A 40 -4.85 -35.62 13.74
N GLU A 41 -5.32 -35.12 14.87
CA GLU A 41 -4.51 -34.63 15.98
C GLU A 41 -3.69 -35.75 16.59
N SER A 42 -2.38 -35.74 16.35
CA SER A 42 -1.39 -35.96 17.41
C SER A 42 0.03 -35.87 16.83
N SER A 43 0.70 -34.75 17.03
CA SER A 43 2.15 -34.70 17.30
C SER A 43 2.63 -33.27 17.55
N ARG A 44 3.16 -33.04 18.77
CA ARG A 44 3.99 -31.92 19.26
C ARG A 44 3.97 -30.63 18.44
N ARG A 45 3.19 -29.65 18.90
CA ARG A 45 3.28 -28.24 18.48
C ARG A 45 4.61 -27.65 18.97
N ILE A 46 5.66 -27.74 18.16
CA ILE A 46 6.65 -26.67 18.10
C ILE A 46 5.91 -25.52 17.43
N ASN A 47 5.69 -24.41 18.15
CA ASN A 47 4.99 -23.25 17.63
C ASN A 47 5.90 -22.57 16.60
N ILE A 48 5.94 -23.12 15.38
CA ILE A 48 6.58 -22.49 14.23
C ILE A 48 5.65 -21.33 13.88
N MET A 49 5.92 -20.15 14.45
CA MET A 49 5.26 -18.93 14.02
C MET A 49 5.46 -18.83 12.51
N SER A 50 4.36 -18.71 11.77
CA SER A 50 4.47 -18.48 10.33
C SER A 50 5.12 -17.12 10.14
N LYS A 51 5.92 -17.02 9.08
CA LYS A 51 6.66 -15.81 8.67
C LYS A 51 5.82 -14.52 8.64
N TYR A 52 4.50 -14.65 8.55
CA TYR A 52 3.54 -13.56 8.39
C TYR A 52 2.61 -13.37 9.59
N ASP A 53 2.86 -14.04 10.72
CA ASP A 53 1.96 -13.98 11.88
C ASP A 53 1.81 -12.56 12.45
N TYR A 54 2.81 -11.70 12.24
CA TYR A 54 2.75 -10.29 12.61
C TYR A 54 1.65 -9.53 11.84
N LEU A 55 1.26 -9.96 10.63
CA LEU A 55 0.20 -9.29 9.86
C LEU A 55 -1.15 -9.37 10.59
N HIS A 56 -1.40 -10.44 11.34
CA HIS A 56 -2.65 -10.60 12.09
C HIS A 56 -2.87 -9.46 13.08
N LYS A 57 -1.80 -8.96 13.70
CA LYS A 57 -1.82 -7.77 14.58
C LYS A 57 -2.50 -6.59 13.88
N TYR A 58 -2.21 -6.37 12.60
CA TYR A 58 -2.71 -5.23 11.82
C TYR A 58 -3.96 -5.54 10.99
N SER A 59 -4.63 -6.67 11.23
CA SER A 59 -5.75 -7.15 10.42
C SER A 59 -7.04 -6.36 10.59
N CYS A 60 -7.35 -5.90 11.81
CA CYS A 60 -8.55 -5.14 12.08
C CYS A 60 -8.41 -4.25 13.31
N ILE A 61 -9.41 -3.40 13.55
CA ILE A 61 -9.42 -2.48 14.69
C ILE A 61 -9.42 -3.19 16.05
N TYR A 62 -9.86 -4.46 16.09
CA TYR A 62 -9.88 -5.25 17.32
C TYR A 62 -8.52 -5.89 17.64
N THR A 63 -7.67 -6.10 16.63
CA THR A 63 -6.32 -6.65 16.82
C THR A 63 -5.30 -5.53 17.06
N TRP A 64 -5.50 -4.37 16.44
CA TRP A 64 -4.71 -3.18 16.68
C TRP A 64 -5.48 -1.92 16.27
N ALA A 65 -5.49 -0.92 17.14
CA ALA A 65 -6.10 0.38 16.87
C ALA A 65 -5.08 1.49 17.16
N PRO A 66 -4.97 2.51 16.29
CA PRO A 66 -4.21 3.71 16.56
C PRO A 66 -4.63 4.35 17.89
N PRO A 67 -3.72 4.48 18.88
CA PRO A 67 -4.00 5.25 20.08
C PRO A 67 -4.29 6.72 19.75
N THR A 68 -5.28 7.31 20.43
CA THR A 68 -5.67 8.73 20.31
C THR A 68 -4.95 9.64 21.30
N SER A 69 -3.88 9.14 21.94
CA SER A 69 -3.12 9.89 22.94
C SER A 69 -2.29 10.99 22.28
N LEU A 70 -2.29 12.19 22.84
CA LEU A 70 -1.48 13.31 22.34
C LEU A 70 0.03 13.04 22.36
N ALA A 71 0.51 12.09 23.18
CA ALA A 71 1.91 11.70 23.22
C ALA A 71 2.40 11.06 21.91
N ILE A 72 1.48 10.53 21.09
CA ILE A 72 1.79 9.85 19.83
C ILE A 72 2.47 10.76 18.83
N ALA A 73 2.07 12.05 18.75
CA ALA A 73 2.72 12.99 17.86
C ALA A 73 4.21 13.18 18.19
N GLY A 74 4.55 13.26 19.49
CA GLY A 74 5.93 13.35 19.95
C GLY A 74 6.76 12.11 19.62
N GLN A 75 6.21 10.92 19.88
CA GLN A 75 6.86 9.65 19.55
C GLN A 75 7.05 9.46 18.04
N ALA A 76 6.05 9.84 17.24
CA ALA A 76 6.14 9.78 15.79
C ALA A 76 7.19 10.75 15.25
N GLN A 77 7.36 11.91 15.87
CA GLN A 77 8.37 12.89 15.48
C GLN A 77 9.78 12.37 15.77
N GLU A 78 9.96 11.73 16.94
CA GLU A 78 11.19 11.03 17.30
C GLU A 78 11.50 9.91 16.30
N ALA A 79 10.50 9.09 15.97
CA ALA A 79 10.64 8.01 15.00
C ALA A 79 11.07 8.54 13.61
N ILE A 80 10.40 9.59 13.09
CA ILE A 80 10.75 10.20 11.81
C ILE A 80 12.17 10.77 11.83
N TYR A 81 12.54 11.46 12.91
CA TYR A 81 13.89 11.97 13.08
C TYR A 81 14.93 10.82 13.07
N ALA A 82 14.66 9.72 13.77
CA ALA A 82 15.55 8.56 13.80
C ALA A 82 15.67 7.89 12.42
N ILE A 83 14.55 7.75 11.67
CA ILE A 83 14.54 7.23 10.30
C ILE A 83 15.47 8.07 9.39
N GLN A 84 15.32 9.39 9.44
CA GLN A 84 16.07 10.35 8.60
C GLN A 84 17.56 10.40 8.95
N ASN A 85 17.90 10.19 10.22
CA ASN A 85 19.28 10.16 10.71
C ASN A 85 19.88 8.74 10.70
N LYS A 86 19.19 7.76 10.09
CA LYS A 86 19.65 6.35 9.96
C LYS A 86 20.01 5.71 11.30
N GLN A 87 19.23 6.03 12.33
CA GLN A 87 19.34 5.43 13.66
C GLN A 87 18.42 4.20 13.74
N ASP A 88 18.69 3.34 14.72
CA ASP A 88 17.81 2.20 15.00
C ASP A 88 16.46 2.69 15.54
N VAL A 89 15.38 2.21 14.95
CA VAL A 89 14.01 2.63 15.29
C VAL A 89 13.21 1.43 15.75
N SER A 90 12.76 1.42 17.00
CA SER A 90 11.98 0.30 17.52
C SER A 90 10.63 0.15 16.80
N THR A 91 10.08 -1.07 16.81
CA THR A 91 8.74 -1.36 16.28
C THR A 91 7.69 -0.39 16.85
N SER A 92 7.74 -0.11 18.16
CA SER A 92 6.78 0.80 18.81
C SER A 92 6.89 2.23 18.32
N LEU A 93 8.09 2.70 17.98
CA LEU A 93 8.31 4.02 17.39
C LEU A 93 7.74 4.07 15.96
N LEU A 94 7.96 3.03 15.14
CA LEU A 94 7.35 2.96 13.80
C LEU A 94 5.82 2.91 13.88
N GLU A 95 5.26 2.18 14.84
CA GLU A 95 3.81 2.14 15.07
C GLU A 95 3.24 3.49 15.48
N SER A 96 4.00 4.31 16.23
CA SER A 96 3.56 5.66 16.57
C SER A 96 3.38 6.53 15.32
N VAL A 97 4.21 6.35 14.28
CA VAL A 97 4.06 7.04 12.99
C VAL A 97 2.77 6.61 12.28
N ILE A 98 2.48 5.30 12.25
CA ILE A 98 1.22 4.80 11.67
C ILE A 98 0.02 5.29 12.49
N SER A 99 0.19 5.44 13.80
CA SER A 99 -0.85 5.91 14.72
C SER A 99 -1.22 7.38 14.52
N LEU A 100 -0.43 8.14 13.74
CA LEU A 100 -0.82 9.48 13.28
C LEU A 100 -2.12 9.47 12.48
N THR A 101 -2.59 8.33 11.99
CA THR A 101 -3.92 8.19 11.39
C THR A 101 -5.07 8.55 12.35
N ALA A 102 -4.86 8.52 13.67
CA ALA A 102 -5.80 9.10 14.65
C ALA A 102 -5.65 10.62 14.83
N HIS A 103 -4.56 11.21 14.33
CA HIS A 103 -4.16 12.61 14.49
C HIS A 103 -3.87 13.24 13.13
N PHE A 104 -4.90 13.36 12.30
CA PHE A 104 -4.83 13.83 10.92
C PHE A 104 -3.99 15.10 10.73
N LYS A 105 -4.05 16.08 11.64
CA LYS A 105 -3.24 17.31 11.50
C LYS A 105 -1.74 17.00 11.57
N SER A 106 -1.32 16.27 12.60
CA SER A 106 0.07 15.85 12.77
C SER A 106 0.52 14.92 11.65
N LEU A 107 -0.36 14.02 11.18
CA LEU A 107 -0.10 13.18 10.01
C LEU A 107 0.30 14.02 8.80
N MET A 108 -0.50 15.05 8.48
CA MET A 108 -0.27 15.87 7.30
C MET A 108 0.93 16.80 7.44
N GLU A 109 1.21 17.30 8.65
CA GLU A 109 2.39 18.11 8.95
C GLU A 109 3.69 17.30 8.80
N MET A 110 3.69 16.05 9.28
CA MET A 110 4.90 15.25 9.42
C MET A 110 5.16 14.33 8.23
N LEU A 111 4.12 13.73 7.65
CA LEU A 111 4.26 12.73 6.57
C LEU A 111 4.24 13.32 5.16
N ASN A 112 3.84 14.57 4.99
CA ASN A 112 3.99 15.28 3.72
C ASN A 112 5.45 15.70 3.47
N ASN A 113 6.35 14.72 3.46
CA ASN A 113 7.80 14.91 3.42
C ASN A 113 8.45 13.95 2.41
N PRO A 114 8.84 14.44 1.22
CA PRO A 114 9.52 13.62 0.22
C PRO A 114 10.83 12.97 0.70
N ALA A 115 11.54 13.59 1.65
CA ALA A 115 12.76 13.01 2.23
C ALA A 115 12.42 11.74 3.02
N LEU A 116 11.35 11.75 3.83
CA LEU A 116 10.89 10.57 4.56
C LEU A 116 10.53 9.41 3.62
N ILE A 117 9.88 9.69 2.49
CA ILE A 117 9.58 8.69 1.46
C ILE A 117 10.88 8.06 0.94
N GLN A 118 11.86 8.89 0.59
CA GLN A 118 13.17 8.42 0.13
C GLN A 118 13.88 7.57 1.19
N ASP A 119 13.87 8.00 2.45
CA ASP A 119 14.53 7.28 3.53
C ASP A 119 13.86 5.93 3.82
N CYS A 120 12.52 5.86 3.77
CA CYS A 120 11.81 4.58 3.87
C CYS A 120 12.19 3.62 2.74
N ILE A 121 12.25 4.10 1.49
CA ILE A 121 12.68 3.27 0.34
C ILE A 121 14.14 2.82 0.51
N PHE A 122 15.01 3.70 1.01
CA PHE A 122 16.41 3.36 1.28
C PHE A 122 16.53 2.27 2.34
N HIS A 123 15.79 2.37 3.46
CA HIS A 123 15.77 1.34 4.51
C HIS A 123 15.30 -0.01 3.97
N LEU A 124 14.20 -0.04 3.21
CA LEU A 124 13.73 -1.27 2.56
C LEU A 124 14.78 -1.86 1.61
N TYR A 125 15.50 -1.02 0.87
CA TYR A 125 16.56 -1.45 -0.03
C TYR A 125 17.79 -2.00 0.70
N GLN A 126 18.20 -1.39 1.82
CA GLN A 126 19.32 -1.91 2.61
C GLN A 126 19.01 -3.29 3.18
N ARG A 127 17.81 -3.47 3.74
CA ARG A 127 17.35 -4.77 4.24
C ARG A 127 17.36 -5.85 3.16
N ARG A 128 16.99 -5.48 1.93
CA ARG A 128 17.12 -6.40 0.79
C ARG A 128 18.57 -6.80 0.52
N LYS A 129 19.55 -5.90 0.66
CA LYS A 129 20.98 -6.26 0.51
C LYS A 129 21.44 -7.25 1.58
N GLU A 130 20.79 -7.23 2.74
CA GLU A 130 20.99 -8.20 3.82
C GLU A 130 20.22 -9.51 3.59
N GLY A 131 19.51 -9.64 2.47
CA GLY A 131 18.75 -10.83 2.09
C GLY A 131 17.33 -10.89 2.66
N ILE A 132 16.86 -9.82 3.32
CA ILE A 132 15.54 -9.74 3.95
C ILE A 132 14.57 -9.03 3.00
N GLN A 133 13.47 -9.68 2.59
CA GLN A 133 12.45 -9.04 1.76
C GLN A 133 11.56 -8.08 2.56
N VAL A 134 10.81 -7.23 1.86
CA VAL A 134 9.99 -6.18 2.47
C VAL A 134 8.97 -6.73 3.49
N PHE A 135 8.36 -7.87 3.21
CA PHE A 135 7.30 -8.44 4.04
C PHE A 135 7.76 -9.67 4.85
N ASP A 136 9.07 -9.90 4.92
CA ASP A 136 9.62 -11.03 5.67
C ASP A 136 9.48 -10.89 7.18
N ASP A 137 9.34 -9.67 7.67
CA ASP A 137 9.12 -9.36 9.07
C ASP A 137 8.30 -8.08 9.28
N GLU A 138 8.00 -7.81 10.55
CA GLU A 138 7.18 -6.69 10.98
C GLU A 138 7.83 -5.34 10.64
N TRP A 139 9.17 -5.24 10.72
CA TRP A 139 9.89 -4.00 10.46
C TRP A 139 9.76 -3.55 9.01
N GLY A 140 10.02 -4.44 8.05
CA GLY A 140 9.88 -4.10 6.64
C GLY A 140 8.45 -3.71 6.27
N TYR A 141 7.47 -4.40 6.84
CA TYR A 141 6.06 -4.06 6.67
C TYR A 141 5.70 -2.67 7.24
N LEU A 142 6.21 -2.33 8.43
CA LEU A 142 5.95 -1.02 9.04
C LEU A 142 6.57 0.13 8.24
N TYR A 143 7.80 -0.02 7.73
CA TYR A 143 8.39 0.94 6.80
C TYR A 143 7.57 1.09 5.53
N PHE A 144 7.06 -0.01 4.97
CA PHE A 144 6.18 0.02 3.82
C PHE A 144 4.84 0.73 4.12
N ARG A 145 4.27 0.54 5.31
CA ARG A 145 3.06 1.25 5.77
C ARG A 145 3.28 2.75 5.91
N ILE A 146 4.39 3.16 6.50
CA ILE A 146 4.76 4.58 6.62
C ILE A 146 4.95 5.19 5.23
N LEU A 147 5.59 4.47 4.31
CA LEU A 147 5.76 4.88 2.92
C LEU A 147 4.42 5.11 2.21
N ILE A 148 3.44 4.20 2.37
CA ILE A 148 2.08 4.38 1.83
C ILE A 148 1.46 5.67 2.38
N LEU A 149 1.49 5.86 3.70
CA LEU A 149 0.89 7.03 4.35
C LEU A 149 1.55 8.33 3.88
N ALA A 150 2.87 8.37 3.77
CA ALA A 150 3.61 9.54 3.30
C ALA A 150 3.30 9.89 1.84
N ILE A 151 3.25 8.89 0.95
CA ILE A 151 2.86 9.10 -0.46
C ILE A 151 1.43 9.63 -0.54
N ASN A 152 0.50 9.00 0.19
CA ASN A 152 -0.91 9.39 0.20
C ASN A 152 -1.10 10.81 0.75
N ALA A 153 -0.41 11.16 1.85
CA ALA A 153 -0.41 12.50 2.42
C ALA A 153 0.14 13.55 1.43
N SER A 154 1.25 13.25 0.76
CA SER A 154 1.83 14.15 -0.25
C SER A 154 0.98 14.31 -1.51
N MET A 155 0.15 13.32 -1.87
CA MET A 155 -0.83 13.46 -2.95
C MET A 155 -2.01 14.34 -2.52
N ILE A 156 -2.56 14.07 -1.33
CA ILE A 156 -3.72 14.80 -0.79
C ILE A 156 -3.37 16.25 -0.47
N SER A 157 -2.15 16.56 -0.02
CA SER A 157 -1.72 17.94 0.22
C SER A 157 -1.71 18.80 -1.04
N LYS A 158 -1.57 18.17 -2.21
CA LYS A 158 -1.69 18.84 -3.53
C LYS A 158 -3.14 18.91 -4.03
N TYR A 159 -4.07 18.26 -3.35
CA TYR A 159 -5.50 18.34 -3.63
C TYR A 159 -6.13 19.46 -2.83
N HIS A 160 -6.42 20.58 -3.49
CA HIS A 160 -7.15 21.66 -2.86
C HIS A 160 -8.67 21.34 -2.83
N TYR A 161 -9.09 20.59 -1.82
CA TYR A 161 -10.51 20.27 -1.60
C TYR A 161 -10.92 20.54 -0.14
N PRO A 162 -11.31 21.79 0.18
CA PRO A 162 -11.54 22.25 1.55
C PRO A 162 -12.58 21.43 2.33
N ALA A 163 -13.63 20.92 1.65
CA ALA A 163 -14.68 20.13 2.31
C ALA A 163 -14.16 18.80 2.90
N LEU A 164 -13.29 18.10 2.14
CA LEU A 164 -12.62 16.90 2.65
C LEU A 164 -11.67 17.25 3.78
N TRP A 165 -10.89 18.31 3.62
CA TRP A 165 -9.95 18.74 4.65
C TRP A 165 -10.67 19.02 5.97
N ASN A 166 -11.82 19.71 5.91
CA ASN A 166 -12.66 19.97 7.07
C ASN A 166 -13.22 18.67 7.67
N THR A 167 -13.63 17.71 6.83
CA THR A 167 -14.13 16.42 7.29
C THR A 167 -13.04 15.62 8.01
N LEU A 168 -11.86 15.46 7.40
CA LEU A 168 -10.72 14.75 8.01
C LEU A 168 -10.22 15.46 9.27
N THR A 169 -10.19 16.79 9.25
CA THR A 169 -9.83 17.60 10.44
C THR A 169 -10.85 17.46 11.56
N SER A 170 -12.14 17.27 11.26
CA SER A 170 -13.17 17.09 12.29
C SER A 170 -13.05 15.76 13.05
N MET A 171 -12.35 14.79 12.45
CA MET A 171 -12.06 13.45 13.00
C MET A 171 -10.75 13.40 13.82
N ASP A 172 -9.93 14.45 13.73
CA ASP A 172 -8.64 14.58 14.40
C ASP A 172 -8.75 14.35 15.92
N GLY A 173 -8.00 13.37 16.44
CA GLY A 173 -8.01 12.95 17.84
C GLY A 173 -9.24 12.18 18.29
N LYS A 174 -10.23 11.93 17.41
CA LYS A 174 -11.49 11.25 17.75
C LYS A 174 -11.57 9.83 17.20
N GLN A 175 -11.07 9.63 15.99
CA GLN A 175 -11.12 8.34 15.32
C GLN A 175 -10.02 8.21 14.28
N ASP A 176 -9.71 6.97 13.93
CA ASP A 176 -8.79 6.63 12.86
C ASP A 176 -9.33 7.11 11.49
N VAL A 177 -8.53 7.92 10.79
CA VAL A 177 -8.85 8.46 9.46
C VAL A 177 -8.34 7.61 8.30
N ASP A 178 -7.74 6.46 8.54
CA ASP A 178 -7.14 5.60 7.50
C ASP A 178 -8.11 5.27 6.34
N GLY A 179 -9.34 4.85 6.69
CA GLY A 179 -10.40 4.56 5.73
C GLY A 179 -10.87 5.81 4.96
N PRO A 180 -11.30 6.89 5.65
CA PRO A 180 -11.65 8.17 5.02
C PRO A 180 -10.55 8.76 4.13
N LEU A 181 -9.28 8.69 4.54
CA LEU A 181 -8.12 9.14 3.78
C LEU A 181 -7.96 8.33 2.48
N SER A 182 -8.18 7.02 2.57
CA SER A 182 -8.14 6.11 1.43
C SER A 182 -9.25 6.41 0.42
N ASP A 183 -10.48 6.64 0.89
CA ASP A 183 -11.61 6.98 0.04
C ASP A 183 -11.39 8.31 -0.68
N ALA A 184 -10.86 9.30 0.04
CA ALA A 184 -10.47 10.58 -0.51
C ALA A 184 -9.44 10.46 -1.63
N LEU A 185 -8.39 9.66 -1.41
CA LEU A 185 -7.36 9.46 -2.40
C LEU A 185 -7.89 8.75 -3.65
N ASN A 186 -8.79 7.78 -3.47
CA ASN A 186 -9.44 7.08 -4.58
C ASN A 186 -10.26 8.04 -5.45
N ILE A 187 -11.07 8.92 -4.82
CA ILE A 187 -11.84 9.94 -5.53
C ILE A 187 -10.89 10.89 -6.27
N PHE A 188 -9.87 11.41 -5.57
CA PHE A 188 -8.86 12.30 -6.12
C PHE A 188 -8.20 11.74 -7.38
N LEU A 189 -7.73 10.49 -7.32
CA LEU A 189 -7.05 9.86 -8.45
C LEU A 189 -8.04 9.51 -9.55
N ALA A 190 -9.26 9.05 -9.24
CA ALA A 190 -10.27 8.76 -10.25
C ALA A 190 -10.64 10.00 -11.08
N GLU A 191 -10.72 11.18 -10.44
CA GLU A 191 -10.97 12.45 -11.13
C GLU A 191 -9.83 12.87 -12.07
N ARG A 192 -8.58 12.49 -11.76
CA ARG A 192 -7.39 12.96 -12.48
C ARG A 192 -6.67 11.92 -13.32
N MET A 193 -7.11 10.67 -13.28
CA MET A 193 -6.57 9.61 -14.13
C MET A 193 -6.75 9.91 -15.63
N ASN A 194 -7.77 10.70 -15.98
CA ASN A 194 -8.05 11.12 -17.34
C ASN A 194 -7.48 12.50 -17.69
N ASP A 195 -6.75 13.16 -16.77
CA ASP A 195 -6.08 14.41 -17.08
C ASP A 195 -5.05 14.18 -18.19
N PRO A 196 -4.83 15.16 -19.10
CA PRO A 196 -3.84 15.03 -20.16
C PRO A 196 -2.40 14.90 -19.63
N HIS A 197 -2.17 15.26 -18.37
CA HIS A 197 -0.85 15.28 -17.73
C HIS A 197 -0.86 14.67 -16.31
N PRO A 198 -1.15 13.36 -16.16
CA PRO A 198 -1.25 12.70 -14.85
C PRO A 198 0.07 12.74 -14.06
N ASP A 199 1.20 12.89 -14.76
CA ASP A 199 2.54 13.03 -14.18
C ASP A 199 2.71 14.31 -13.34
N GLN A 200 1.81 15.29 -13.50
CA GLN A 200 1.80 16.50 -12.67
C GLN A 200 1.41 16.21 -11.22
N ILE A 201 0.64 15.15 -10.96
CA ILE A 201 0.22 14.75 -9.61
C ILE A 201 1.44 14.42 -8.75
N ILE A 202 2.35 13.63 -9.31
CA ILE A 202 3.59 13.16 -8.66
C ILE A 202 4.79 14.09 -8.85
N GLY A 203 4.63 15.14 -9.67
CA GLY A 203 5.67 16.14 -9.91
C GLY A 203 6.79 15.64 -10.82
N TRP A 204 6.45 14.88 -11.87
CA TRP A 204 7.41 14.39 -12.89
C TRP A 204 7.42 15.21 -14.18
N ASN A 205 6.56 16.23 -14.28
CA ASN A 205 6.56 17.19 -15.39
C ASN A 205 7.50 18.36 -15.10
N SER A 206 8.28 18.78 -16.10
CA SER A 206 9.23 19.89 -16.07
C SER A 206 8.58 21.28 -16.11
N GLN A 207 7.28 21.37 -16.42
CA GLN A 207 6.60 22.66 -16.62
C GLN A 207 6.08 23.35 -15.33
N GLY A 208 6.59 23.00 -14.14
CA GLY A 208 6.21 23.74 -12.94
C GLY A 208 7.13 23.55 -11.73
N PRO A 209 7.15 24.50 -10.79
CA PRO A 209 7.98 24.47 -9.58
C PRO A 209 7.41 23.51 -8.51
N ARG A 210 6.94 22.33 -8.91
CA ARG A 210 6.23 21.41 -8.00
C ARG A 210 7.21 20.41 -7.40
N THR A 211 7.16 20.29 -6.08
CA THR A 211 7.88 19.28 -5.31
C THR A 211 7.53 17.88 -5.81
N THR A 212 8.53 17.13 -6.23
CA THR A 212 8.37 15.73 -6.63
C THR A 212 8.05 14.89 -5.39
N ILE A 213 7.00 14.06 -5.45
CA ILE A 213 6.61 13.19 -4.32
C ILE A 213 7.60 12.04 -4.19
N VAL A 214 7.84 11.33 -5.29
CA VAL A 214 8.79 10.22 -5.39
C VAL A 214 9.60 10.43 -6.66
N SER A 215 10.93 10.37 -6.62
CA SER A 215 11.74 10.47 -7.84
C SER A 215 11.51 9.26 -8.76
N LYS A 216 11.77 9.39 -10.07
CA LYS A 216 11.65 8.25 -11.00
C LYS A 216 12.56 7.08 -10.60
N ALA A 217 13.77 7.37 -10.13
CA ALA A 217 14.71 6.36 -9.65
C ALA A 217 14.18 5.62 -8.40
N ASN A 218 13.63 6.37 -7.43
CA ASN A 218 13.03 5.77 -6.23
C ASN A 218 11.78 4.95 -6.57
N ALA A 219 10.98 5.38 -7.55
CA ALA A 219 9.81 4.63 -8.01
C ALA A 219 10.19 3.32 -8.70
N LEU A 220 11.26 3.31 -9.52
CA LEU A 220 11.81 2.09 -10.11
C LEU A 220 12.35 1.14 -9.04
N LEU A 221 13.08 1.68 -8.06
CA LEU A 221 13.60 0.89 -6.95
C LEU A 221 12.46 0.27 -6.13
N LEU A 222 11.43 1.05 -5.82
CA LEU A 222 10.24 0.56 -5.12
C LEU A 222 9.51 -0.51 -5.92
N LEU A 223 9.39 -0.34 -7.24
CA LEU A 223 8.80 -1.36 -8.13
C LEU A 223 9.56 -2.68 -8.02
N ASP A 224 10.89 -2.64 -8.09
CA ASP A 224 11.76 -3.81 -8.01
C ASP A 224 11.63 -4.52 -6.65
N LEU A 225 11.67 -3.76 -5.55
CA LEU A 225 11.50 -4.27 -4.19
C LEU A 225 10.16 -5.01 -4.02
N LEU A 226 9.06 -4.38 -4.44
CA LEU A 226 7.71 -4.93 -4.27
C LEU A 226 7.42 -6.09 -5.23
N PHE A 227 8.00 -6.08 -6.44
CA PHE A 227 7.81 -7.16 -7.40
C PHE A 227 8.50 -8.46 -6.97
N GLN A 228 9.69 -8.34 -6.38
CA GLN A 228 10.43 -9.49 -5.85
C GLN A 228 9.69 -10.16 -4.70
N ASP A 229 9.08 -9.36 -3.82
CA ASP A 229 8.23 -9.84 -2.73
C ASP A 229 6.73 -9.73 -3.03
N ARG A 230 6.32 -9.98 -4.28
CA ARG A 230 4.91 -9.87 -4.69
C ARG A 230 3.97 -10.77 -3.88
N LYS A 231 4.46 -11.92 -3.40
CA LYS A 231 3.67 -12.82 -2.55
C LYS A 231 3.42 -12.19 -1.18
N GLY A 232 4.45 -11.62 -0.56
CA GLY A 232 4.33 -10.88 0.68
C GLY A 232 3.42 -9.66 0.53
N LEU A 233 3.55 -8.92 -0.58
CA LEU A 233 2.69 -7.77 -0.88
C LEU A 233 1.21 -8.16 -0.96
N LEU A 234 0.89 -9.19 -1.75
CA LEU A 234 -0.49 -9.66 -1.92
C LEU A 234 -1.06 -10.16 -0.58
N ARG A 235 -0.25 -10.86 0.21
CA ARG A 235 -0.66 -11.35 1.52
C ARG A 235 -0.92 -10.21 2.49
N ALA A 236 0.03 -9.29 2.65
CA ALA A 236 -0.12 -8.09 3.47
C ALA A 236 -1.34 -7.28 3.05
N TRP A 237 -1.60 -7.14 1.76
CA TRP A 237 -2.79 -6.45 1.26
C TRP A 237 -4.10 -7.18 1.62
N SER A 238 -4.13 -8.51 1.53
CA SER A 238 -5.33 -9.29 1.85
C SER A 238 -5.62 -9.43 3.35
N GLU A 239 -4.59 -9.38 4.19
CA GLU A 239 -4.69 -9.71 5.62
C GLU A 239 -4.71 -8.47 6.54
N THR A 240 -4.43 -7.27 6.03
CA THR A 240 -4.29 -6.08 6.87
C THR A 240 -5.34 -5.01 6.58
N ARG A 241 -5.76 -4.30 7.64
CA ARG A 241 -6.48 -3.02 7.53
C ARG A 241 -5.45 -1.97 7.15
N SER A 242 -5.19 -1.81 5.86
CA SER A 242 -4.19 -0.87 5.34
C SER A 242 -4.80 0.37 4.71
N PRO A 243 -4.11 1.53 4.83
CA PRO A 243 -4.33 2.64 3.92
C PRO A 243 -4.23 2.12 2.50
N THR A 244 -5.10 2.61 1.63
CA THR A 244 -5.15 2.10 0.26
C THR A 244 -3.78 2.20 -0.42
N LEU A 245 -3.42 1.15 -1.15
CA LEU A 245 -2.23 1.11 -1.99
C LEU A 245 -2.33 2.09 -3.17
N THR A 246 -3.46 2.77 -3.36
CA THR A 246 -3.75 3.57 -4.56
C THR A 246 -2.66 4.58 -4.89
N GLY A 247 -2.13 5.31 -3.90
CA GLY A 247 -1.05 6.28 -4.17
C GLY A 247 0.24 5.61 -4.65
N VAL A 248 0.65 4.52 -3.99
CA VAL A 248 1.80 3.71 -4.41
C VAL A 248 1.56 3.12 -5.79
N LEU A 249 0.42 2.46 -6.02
CA LEU A 249 0.07 1.86 -7.30
C LEU A 249 0.02 2.88 -8.42
N PHE A 250 -0.46 4.10 -8.15
CA PHE A 250 -0.43 5.19 -9.13
C PHE A 250 1.01 5.56 -9.50
N VAL A 251 1.90 5.76 -8.52
CA VAL A 251 3.33 6.04 -8.76
C VAL A 251 3.97 4.93 -9.61
N LEU A 252 3.73 3.67 -9.24
CA LEU A 252 4.29 2.51 -9.95
C LEU A 252 3.72 2.38 -11.37
N TRP A 253 2.42 2.58 -11.55
CA TRP A 253 1.77 2.58 -12.86
C TRP A 253 2.38 3.64 -13.78
N ARG A 254 2.54 4.88 -13.29
CA ARG A 254 3.22 5.95 -14.04
C ARG A 254 4.67 5.59 -14.37
N CYS A 255 5.37 4.96 -13.43
CA CYS A 255 6.74 4.51 -13.61
C CYS A 255 6.85 3.54 -14.80
N VAL A 256 6.01 2.50 -14.82
CA VAL A 256 5.94 1.50 -15.91
C VAL A 256 5.57 2.17 -17.24
N HIS A 257 4.57 3.06 -17.22
CA HIS A 257 4.12 3.77 -18.41
C HIS A 257 5.23 4.63 -19.06
N ILE A 258 6.02 5.35 -18.26
CA ILE A 258 7.07 6.24 -18.78
C ILE A 258 8.32 5.48 -19.18
N THR A 259 8.71 4.48 -18.40
CA THR A 259 9.96 3.74 -18.65
C THR A 259 9.82 2.76 -19.81
N GLY A 260 8.60 2.55 -20.32
CA GLY A 260 8.34 1.59 -21.38
C GLY A 260 8.74 0.17 -20.98
N TRP A 261 8.93 -0.09 -19.67
CA TRP A 261 9.24 -1.43 -19.16
C TRP A 261 8.18 -2.36 -19.70
N VAL A 262 8.69 -3.20 -20.58
CA VAL A 262 7.96 -3.91 -21.63
C VAL A 262 6.76 -4.60 -21.00
N TRP A 263 5.56 -4.21 -21.45
CA TRP A 263 4.23 -4.68 -21.03
C TRP A 263 4.12 -6.21 -20.80
N TYR A 264 5.04 -6.99 -21.36
CA TYR A 264 5.14 -8.44 -21.28
C TYR A 264 5.33 -8.96 -19.85
N SER A 265 6.00 -8.24 -18.94
CA SER A 265 6.24 -8.77 -17.58
C SER A 265 5.04 -8.63 -16.64
N MET A 266 4.21 -7.59 -16.82
CA MET A 266 2.99 -7.40 -16.01
C MET A 266 1.80 -8.21 -16.56
N LEU A 267 1.66 -8.34 -17.89
CA LEU A 267 0.61 -9.19 -18.47
C LEU A 267 0.79 -10.66 -18.05
N TRP A 268 2.04 -11.13 -17.99
CA TRP A 268 2.36 -12.48 -17.51
C TRP A 268 1.91 -12.74 -16.07
N VAL A 269 1.93 -11.75 -15.18
CA VAL A 269 1.49 -11.92 -13.79
C VAL A 269 -0.03 -12.03 -13.69
N VAL A 270 -0.77 -11.28 -14.51
CA VAL A 270 -2.24 -11.36 -14.54
C VAL A 270 -2.68 -12.68 -15.21
N GLU A 271 -2.04 -13.09 -16.30
CA GLU A 271 -2.34 -14.38 -16.97
C GLU A 271 -1.89 -15.60 -16.16
N SER A 272 -0.71 -15.57 -15.53
CA SER A 272 -0.23 -16.69 -14.69
C SER A 272 -1.05 -16.87 -13.41
N SER A 273 -1.71 -15.81 -12.93
CA SER A 273 -2.63 -15.90 -11.79
C SER A 273 -3.99 -16.49 -12.19
N LEU A 274 -4.32 -16.49 -13.49
CA LEU A 274 -5.56 -17.09 -14.04
C LEU A 274 -5.36 -18.53 -14.52
N VAL A 275 -4.15 -18.92 -14.95
CA VAL A 275 -3.85 -20.25 -15.50
C VAL A 275 -3.60 -21.31 -14.40
N LEU A 276 -3.44 -20.93 -13.14
CA LEU A 276 -3.28 -21.88 -12.01
C LEU A 276 -4.60 -22.40 -11.43
N ALA A 277 -5.75 -22.15 -12.07
CA ALA A 277 -6.98 -22.88 -11.77
C ALA A 277 -6.92 -24.27 -12.45
N PRO A 278 -6.92 -25.38 -11.69
CA PRO A 278 -6.86 -26.71 -12.29
C PRO A 278 -8.12 -26.96 -13.12
N LEU A 279 -7.94 -27.19 -14.42
CA LEU A 279 -8.94 -27.84 -15.27
C LEU A 279 -9.15 -29.25 -14.76
N SER A 280 -10.11 -29.40 -13.84
CA SER A 280 -10.75 -30.67 -13.53
C SER A 280 -11.55 -31.11 -14.76
N VAL A 281 -10.89 -31.80 -15.69
CA VAL A 281 -11.55 -32.60 -16.73
C VAL A 281 -12.21 -33.79 -16.03
N GLY A 282 -13.51 -33.68 -15.81
CA GLY A 282 -14.34 -34.81 -15.38
C GLY A 282 -14.62 -35.69 -16.60
N SER A 283 -13.91 -36.81 -16.69
CA SER A 283 -14.33 -37.98 -17.46
C SER A 283 -15.22 -38.85 -16.58
N HIS A 284 -16.53 -38.83 -16.83
CA HIS A 284 -17.45 -39.95 -16.66
C HIS A 284 -18.69 -39.71 -17.52
#